data_AF-A0A2N2D408-F1
#
_entry.id   AF-A0A2N2D408-F1
#
_cell.length_a   1.000
_cell.length_b   1.000
_cell.length_c   1.000
_cell.angle_alpha   90.00
_cell.angle_beta   90.00
_cell.angle_gamma   90.00
#
_symmetry.space_group_name_H-M   'P 1'
#
loop_
_entity.id
_entity.type
_entity.pdbx_description
1 polymer ?
#
loop_
_entity_poly.entity_id
_entity_poly.type
_entity_poly.pdbx_seq_one_letter_code
_entity_poly.pdbx_strand_id
1 'polypeptide(L)'
;MSNKRTLIGLNVSVFSMMLGVGMIMALLPKRIIDITGSGATVGYLASAFALSYIILQVPLGTWSDKIGFKYFLLIGYLLCFMTGFIYYFADSSILIFLGRGLQGVGEAPIW
;
A
#
# COMPACT_ATOMS: atom_id res chain seq x y z
N MET A 1 -10.19 -12.86 28.00
CA MET A 1 -10.52 -13.38 26.64
C MET A 1 -10.50 -12.33 25.54
N SER A 2 -10.75 -11.04 25.82
CA SER A 2 -10.73 -9.92 24.84
C SER A 2 -9.40 -9.79 24.08
N ASN A 3 -8.24 -9.77 24.77
CA ASN A 3 -6.93 -9.60 24.13
C ASN A 3 -6.57 -10.67 23.10
N LYS A 4 -7.01 -11.92 23.28
CA LYS A 4 -6.73 -13.00 22.31
C LYS A 4 -7.45 -12.76 20.99
N ARG A 5 -8.70 -12.27 21.02
CA ARG A 5 -9.47 -11.95 19.80
C ARG A 5 -8.87 -10.77 19.06
N THR A 6 -8.49 -9.71 19.78
CA THR A 6 -7.82 -8.54 19.18
C THR A 6 -6.49 -8.92 18.55
N LEU A 7 -5.68 -9.74 19.23
CA LEU A 7 -4.39 -10.20 18.72
C LEU A 7 -4.54 -11.04 17.45
N ILE A 8 -5.47 -12.00 17.45
CA ILE A 8 -5.76 -12.83 16.27
C ILE A 8 -6.23 -11.95 15.11
N GLY A 9 -7.17 -11.02 15.36
CA GLY A 9 -7.67 -10.11 14.34
C GLY A 9 -6.55 -9.27 13.70
N LEU A 10 -5.68 -8.68 14.53
CA LEU A 10 -4.55 -7.89 14.04
C LEU A 10 -3.57 -8.73 13.21
N ASN A 11 -3.20 -9.91 13.71
CA ASN A 11 -2.27 -10.79 13.00
C ASN A 11 -2.82 -11.25 11.65
N VAL A 12 -4.12 -11.57 11.57
CA VAL A 12 -4.76 -11.96 10.32
C VAL A 12 -4.77 -10.79 9.32
N SER A 13 -5.04 -9.57 9.79
CA SER A 13 -4.99 -8.38 8.93
C SER A 13 -3.59 -8.12 8.39
N VAL A 14 -2.57 -8.14 9.24
CA VAL A 14 -1.17 -7.92 8.84
C VAL A 14 -0.71 -9.04 7.90
N PHE A 15 -1.05 -10.29 8.18
CA PHE A 15 -0.74 -11.42 7.32
C PHE A 15 -1.35 -11.25 5.92
N SER A 16 -2.63 -10.89 5.85
CA SER A 16 -3.35 -10.68 4.58
C SER A 16 -2.72 -9.55 3.77
N MET A 17 -2.32 -8.47 4.44
CA MET A 17 -1.63 -7.35 3.80
C MET A 17 -0.24 -7.73 3.30
N MET A 18 0.57 -8.40 4.11
CA MET A 18 1.91 -8.86 3.73
C MET A 18 1.86 -9.82 2.52
N LEU A 19 0.85 -10.69 2.45
CA LEU A 19 0.60 -11.52 1.27
C LEU A 19 0.35 -10.66 0.03
N GLY A 20 -0.54 -9.68 0.12
CA GLY A 20 -0.85 -8.78 -0.99
C GLY A 20 0.37 -7.96 -1.46
N VAL A 21 1.10 -7.37 -0.52
CA VAL A 21 2.34 -6.63 -0.79
C VAL A 21 3.39 -7.53 -1.44
N GLY A 22 3.54 -8.76 -0.95
CA GLY A 22 4.45 -9.75 -1.52
C GLY A 22 4.10 -10.09 -2.98
N MET A 23 2.82 -10.30 -3.29
CA MET A 23 2.36 -10.53 -4.66
C MET A 23 2.64 -9.32 -5.56
N ILE A 24 2.38 -8.10 -5.08
CA ILE A 24 2.65 -6.86 -5.83
C ILE A 24 4.14 -6.73 -6.15
N MET A 25 5.01 -6.93 -5.16
CA MET A 25 6.46 -6.82 -5.35
C MET A 25 7.01 -7.87 -6.33
N ALA A 26 6.42 -9.06 -6.37
CA ALA A 26 6.84 -10.13 -7.28
C ALA A 26 6.33 -9.94 -8.72
N LEU A 27 5.10 -9.47 -8.91
CA LEU A 27 4.42 -9.48 -10.21
C LEU A 27 4.45 -8.13 -10.93
N LEU A 28 4.34 -7.02 -10.19
CA LEU A 28 4.14 -5.70 -10.77
C LEU A 28 5.34 -5.17 -11.57
N PRO A 29 6.62 -5.43 -11.19
CA PRO A 29 7.78 -5.05 -11.99
C PRO A 29 7.76 -5.65 -13.39
N LYS A 30 7.36 -6.93 -13.54
CA LYS A 30 7.24 -7.56 -14.85
C LYS A 30 6.12 -6.91 -15.67
N ARG A 31 4.95 -6.70 -15.06
CA ARG A 31 3.80 -6.08 -15.72
C ARG A 31 4.11 -4.69 -16.26
N ILE A 32 4.81 -3.84 -15.50
CA ILE A 32 5.14 -2.49 -15.97
C ILE A 32 6.17 -2.52 -17.10
N ILE A 33 7.12 -3.46 -17.09
CA ILE A 33 8.07 -3.66 -18.19
C ILE A 33 7.34 -4.12 -19.45
N ASP A 34 6.41 -5.08 -19.33
CA ASP A 34 5.63 -5.57 -20.46
C ASP A 34 4.82 -4.45 -21.15
N ILE A 35 4.34 -3.47 -20.38
CA ILE A 35 3.57 -2.31 -20.90
C ILE A 35 4.48 -1.23 -21.50
N THR A 36 5.65 -0.98 -20.89
CA THR A 36 6.48 0.20 -21.22
C THR A 36 7.71 -0.12 -22.07
N GLY A 37 8.12 -1.39 -22.14
CA GLY A 37 9.32 -1.84 -22.82
C GLY A 37 10.64 -1.46 -22.13
N SER A 38 10.61 -0.89 -20.91
CA SER A 38 11.82 -0.35 -20.25
C SER A 38 11.94 -0.78 -18.80
N GLY A 39 13.08 -1.37 -18.44
CA GLY A 39 13.42 -1.74 -17.06
C GLY A 39 13.59 -0.54 -16.11
N ALA A 40 13.88 0.66 -16.63
CA ALA A 40 14.01 1.86 -15.82
C ALA A 40 12.70 2.22 -15.08
N THR A 41 11.55 1.81 -15.63
CA THR A 41 10.23 2.07 -15.06
C THR A 41 9.99 1.36 -13.72
N VAL A 42 10.73 0.28 -13.43
CA VAL A 42 10.70 -0.38 -12.11
C VAL A 42 11.25 0.54 -11.03
N GLY A 43 12.29 1.33 -11.34
CA GLY A 43 12.81 2.35 -10.43
C GLY A 43 11.75 3.41 -10.13
N TYR A 44 11.06 3.90 -11.16
CA TYR A 44 9.97 4.86 -11.00
C TYR A 44 8.80 4.28 -10.18
N LEU A 45 8.53 2.99 -10.32
CA LEU A 45 7.49 2.29 -9.57
C LEU A 45 7.81 2.24 -8.06
N ALA A 46 9.08 2.03 -7.71
CA ALA A 46 9.57 2.12 -6.34
C ALA A 46 9.49 3.58 -5.83
N SER A 47 9.92 4.55 -6.64
CA SER A 47 9.90 5.97 -6.28
C SER A 47 8.49 6.51 -6.06
N ALA A 48 7.50 6.15 -6.88
CA ALA A 48 6.11 6.62 -6.73
C ALA A 48 5.50 6.22 -5.38
N PHE A 49 5.77 4.99 -4.94
CA PHE A 49 5.40 4.53 -3.61
C PHE A 49 6.20 5.23 -2.51
N ALA A 50 7.53 5.29 -2.64
CA ALA A 50 8.38 5.85 -1.61
C ALA A 50 8.09 7.34 -1.36
N LEU A 51 7.84 8.12 -2.41
CA LEU A 51 7.52 9.55 -2.30
C LEU A 51 6.24 9.77 -1.51
N SER A 52 5.14 9.11 -1.91
CA SER A 52 3.85 9.24 -1.23
C SER A 52 3.92 8.75 0.21
N TYR A 53 4.59 7.62 0.46
CA TYR A 53 4.80 7.06 1.79
C TYR A 53 5.58 8.03 2.69
N ILE A 54 6.78 8.47 2.29
CA ILE A 54 7.66 9.30 3.13
C ILE A 54 7.02 10.65 3.45
N ILE A 55 6.36 11.28 2.46
CA ILE A 55 5.71 12.58 2.65
C ILE A 55 4.61 12.49 3.71
N LEU A 56 3.85 11.38 3.73
CA LEU A 56 2.67 11.25 4.58
C LEU A 56 2.91 10.49 5.88
N GLN A 57 3.99 9.72 6.00
CA GLN A 57 4.28 8.91 7.18
C GLN A 57 4.34 9.78 8.46
N VAL A 58 5.10 10.87 8.45
CA VAL A 58 5.24 11.74 9.63
C VAL A 58 3.96 12.50 9.96
N PRO A 59 3.27 13.16 9.01
CA PRO A 59 2.00 13.82 9.28
C PRO A 59 0.92 12.86 9.79
N LEU A 60 0.74 11.71 9.14
CA LEU A 60 -0.29 10.73 9.52
C LEU A 60 0.01 10.09 10.87
N GLY A 61 1.28 9.81 11.19
CA GLY A 61 1.67 9.37 12.53
C GLY A 61 1.34 10.41 13.60
N THR A 62 1.68 11.68 13.34
CA THR A 62 1.39 12.79 14.28
C THR A 62 -0.12 12.98 14.51
N TRP A 63 -0.94 12.81 13.47
CA TRP A 63 -2.40 12.90 13.60
C TRP A 63 -3.00 11.65 14.25
N SER A 64 -2.44 10.47 13.98
CA SER A 64 -2.80 9.21 14.61
C SER A 64 -2.63 9.27 16.13
N ASP A 65 -1.54 9.89 16.61
CA ASP A 65 -1.31 10.05 18.05
C ASP A 65 -2.33 10.96 18.74
N LYS A 66 -2.91 11.92 18.00
CA LYS A 66 -3.88 12.89 18.54
C LYS A 66 -5.32 12.41 18.48
N ILE A 67 -5.71 11.78 17.37
CA ILE A 67 -7.11 11.39 17.09
C ILE A 67 -7.35 9.92 17.46
N GLY A 68 -6.31 9.10 17.44
CA GLY A 68 -6.32 7.67 17.76
C GLY A 68 -5.96 6.79 16.56
N PHE A 69 -5.04 5.85 16.78
CA PHE A 69 -4.44 5.01 15.74
C PHE A 69 -5.44 4.14 14.97
N LYS A 70 -6.51 3.67 15.62
CA LYS A 70 -7.47 2.74 15.01
C LYS A 70 -8.13 3.30 13.76
N TYR A 71 -8.43 4.61 13.76
CA TYR A 71 -9.07 5.27 12.62
C TYR A 71 -8.15 5.30 11.41
N PHE A 72 -6.90 5.70 11.61
CA PHE A 72 -5.88 5.75 10.55
C PHE A 72 -5.52 4.36 10.03
N LEU A 73 -5.43 3.36 10.92
CA LEU A 73 -5.20 1.98 10.55
C LEU A 73 -6.30 1.47 9.59
N LEU A 74 -7.58 1.69 9.93
CA LEU A 74 -8.72 1.28 9.10
C LEU A 74 -8.73 1.96 7.73
N ILE A 75 -8.45 3.27 7.68
CA ILE A 75 -8.35 4.01 6.42
C ILE A 75 -7.19 3.47 5.57
N GLY A 76 -6.03 3.22 6.19
CA GLY A 76 -4.88 2.64 5.50
C GLY A 76 -5.24 1.32 4.81
N TYR A 77 -5.83 0.38 5.56
CA TYR A 77 -6.26 -0.90 5.00
C TYR A 77 -7.27 -0.74 3.87
N LEU A 78 -8.23 0.18 4.00
CA LEU A 78 -9.20 0.47 2.95
C LEU A 78 -8.53 1.02 1.69
N LEU A 79 -7.57 1.93 1.83
CA LEU A 79 -6.80 2.46 0.71
C LEU A 79 -5.98 1.36 0.02
N CYS A 80 -5.29 0.52 0.77
CA CYS A 80 -4.54 -0.62 0.23
C CYS A 80 -5.46 -1.60 -0.52
N PHE A 81 -6.66 -1.85 0.00
CA PHE A 81 -7.67 -2.66 -0.68
C PHE A 81 -8.10 -2.04 -2.01
N MET A 82 -8.37 -0.73 -2.04
CA MET A 82 -8.72 -0.02 -3.29
C MET A 82 -7.59 -0.06 -4.31
N THR A 83 -6.34 0.02 -3.86
CA THR A 83 -5.18 -0.14 -4.75
C THR A 83 -5.17 -1.50 -5.45
N GLY A 84 -5.58 -2.57 -4.78
CA GLY A 84 -5.72 -3.89 -5.40
C GLY A 84 -6.63 -3.88 -6.63
N PHE A 85 -7.76 -3.16 -6.57
CA PHE A 85 -8.65 -2.98 -7.73
C PHE A 85 -8.00 -2.16 -8.83
N ILE A 86 -7.28 -1.09 -8.48
CA ILE A 86 -6.55 -0.28 -9.46
C ILE A 86 -5.58 -1.17 -10.24
N TYR A 87 -4.81 -2.02 -9.57
CA TYR A 87 -3.89 -2.95 -10.24
C TYR A 87 -4.60 -4.00 -11.08
N TYR A 88 -5.74 -4.51 -10.61
CA TYR A 88 -6.53 -5.48 -11.36
C TYR A 88 -7.06 -4.91 -12.69
N PHE A 89 -7.52 -3.66 -12.69
CA PHE A 89 -8.05 -2.97 -13.88
C PHE A 89 -7.02 -2.10 -14.61
N ALA A 90 -5.73 -2.21 -14.26
CA ALA A 90 -4.70 -1.38 -14.86
C ALA A 90 -4.30 -1.89 -16.26
N ASP A 91 -4.82 -1.22 -17.29
CA ASP A 91 -4.45 -1.42 -18.69
C ASP A 91 -3.33 -0.48 -19.17
N SER A 92 -2.87 0.44 -18.31
CA SER A 92 -1.83 1.40 -18.65
C SER A 92 -0.86 1.63 -17.50
N SER A 93 0.35 2.06 -17.83
CA SER A 93 1.40 2.39 -16.87
C SER A 93 0.98 3.51 -15.91
N ILE A 94 0.19 4.48 -16.36
CA ILE A 94 -0.26 5.60 -15.54
C ILE A 94 -1.14 5.12 -14.36
N LEU A 95 -2.05 4.16 -14.61
CA LEU A 95 -2.90 3.59 -13.56
C LEU A 95 -2.07 2.81 -12.54
N ILE A 96 -1.04 2.11 -13.00
CA ILE A 96 -0.09 1.41 -12.10
C ILE A 96 0.64 2.42 -11.21
N PHE A 97 1.16 3.52 -11.76
CA PHE A 97 1.83 4.55 -10.97
C PHE A 97 0.90 5.24 -9.98
N LEU A 98 -0.33 5.55 -10.39
CA LEU A 98 -1.36 6.11 -9.49
C LEU A 98 -1.69 5.13 -8.36
N GLY A 99 -1.86 3.85 -8.68
CA GLY A 99 -2.04 2.81 -7.67
C GLY A 99 -0.86 2.75 -6.72
N ARG A 100 0.39 2.83 -7.19
CA ARG A 100 1.59 2.83 -6.33
C ARG A 100 1.66 4.04 -5.41
N GLY A 101 1.29 5.22 -5.90
CA GLY A 101 1.13 6.40 -5.06
C GLY A 101 0.07 6.17 -3.98
N LEU A 102 -1.12 5.70 -4.36
CA LEU A 102 -2.21 5.42 -3.43
C LEU A 102 -1.83 4.34 -2.39
N GLN A 103 -1.07 3.33 -2.79
CA GLN A 103 -0.51 2.32 -1.90
C GLN A 103 0.41 2.95 -0.86
N GLY A 104 1.32 3.84 -1.25
CA GLY A 104 2.21 4.53 -0.32
C GLY A 104 1.43 5.37 0.70
N VAL A 105 0.36 6.04 0.28
CA VAL A 105 -0.58 6.73 1.19
C VAL A 105 -1.24 5.76 2.16
N GLY A 106 -1.74 4.63 1.67
CA GLY A 106 -2.45 3.62 2.47
C GLY A 106 -1.55 2.90 3.47
N GLU A 107 -0.30 2.65 3.11
CA GLU A 107 0.67 1.95 3.97
C GLU A 107 1.30 2.85 5.04
N ALA A 108 1.37 4.16 4.81
CA ALA A 108 1.95 5.13 5.74
C ALA A 108 1.41 5.08 7.19
N PRO A 109 0.10 4.89 7.46
CA PRO A 109 -0.42 4.73 8.81
C PRO A 109 -0.48 3.28 9.32
N ILE A 110 -0.10 2.28 8.50
CA ILE A 110 -0.16 0.86 8.89
C ILE A 110 1.15 0.38 9.51
N TRP A 111 2.27 0.89 9.00
CA TRP A 111 3.62 0.57 9.44
C TRP A 111 4.17 1.62 10.42
#